data_AF-A0A8K9XP58-F1
#
_entry.id   AF-A0A8K9XP58-F1
#
_cell.length_a   1.000
_cell.length_b   1.000
_cell.length_c   1.000
_cell.angle_alpha   90.00
_cell.angle_beta   90.00
_cell.angle_gamma   90.00
#
_symmetry.space_group_name_H-M   'P 1'
#
loop_
_entity.id
_entity.type
_entity.pdbx_description
1 polymer ?
#
loop_
_entity_poly.entity_id
_entity_poly.type
_entity_poly.pdbx_seq_one_letter_code
_entity_poly.pdbx_strand_id
1 'polypeptide(L)'
;YSCPSGSVQLSQRNFSLPEDQSRCAVCQQVLRNPVSITCGHTFCRQCITRYWERPAPSGNYDCPQSRKRSRTLPVLQHLSEPNDARGSKNSKTTSIVNHKDSLKRRYECVIGIEKAGIQSPLNRIYTELYITEGKREGFNNEHEVWQLEAASRTPTSHDTAIHCNDIFKPLPGQERSIRTVLTKGIAGIGKTVSVQKFILDWAEGKANQDVDIMFVLSFWELNLIKDQQYTLLGLLNYFHTELDIGNAKKLTACKVMLILDGLDQSRFPLDFQHNEKVSDVTQTSSVDVLLTNLIKGNLLPSALLWITSRPAATNQIPPEYVDQVTEVRGFNDPRKEEYFRKRFSDEDLASRIISHIKTSRSLHIMCHMPVFCWISAIVLEHMLCTDKRREMPTTLTEMSIHFLLIQTRLKNQKYHGRDEMDQEELRWINLFHCLIEMKDQSVQEEIQAYWRSENTSKILSLAHCSALAYMLQISEVVLDVFDLKEYKTSEEGRRRLLPALRCCRKALVTDCNLTDTSCEVLVSALSSNTSHLREMDLSNNDLKDSGVKLLSAGLGNPHCKLGTLRLAGCKLTEASCEVLASVLSRNSSHLRELDLSNNDLKDSGVKLLSAGLGNPHCKLETLRSAFL
;
A
#
# COMPACT_ATOMS: atom_id res chain seq x y z
N TYR A 1 20.80 -47.93 -20.30
CA TYR A 1 20.29 -47.96 -21.68
C TYR A 1 20.28 -46.55 -22.24
N SER A 2 20.80 -46.44 -23.45
CA SER A 2 21.51 -45.32 -24.05
C SER A 2 20.60 -44.25 -24.68
N CYS A 3 21.13 -43.02 -24.78
CA CYS A 3 20.67 -41.95 -25.67
C CYS A 3 20.56 -42.41 -27.14
N PRO A 4 19.90 -41.57 -27.97
CA PRO A 4 20.64 -41.08 -29.14
C PRO A 4 20.70 -39.55 -29.20
N SER A 5 21.94 -39.14 -29.47
CA SER A 5 22.45 -37.84 -29.84
C SER A 5 22.08 -37.44 -31.27
N GLY A 6 21.75 -36.16 -31.47
CA GLY A 6 21.74 -35.48 -32.76
C GLY A 6 22.34 -34.09 -32.61
N SER A 7 23.64 -33.97 -32.89
CA SER A 7 24.41 -32.72 -33.00
C SER A 7 24.06 -31.97 -34.29
N VAL A 8 24.12 -30.63 -34.30
CA VAL A 8 25.03 -29.82 -35.15
C VAL A 8 24.75 -28.30 -35.03
N GLN A 9 25.81 -27.62 -34.58
CA GLN A 9 26.31 -26.26 -34.90
C GLN A 9 25.49 -24.99 -34.63
N LEU A 10 25.99 -24.27 -33.61
CA LEU A 10 25.89 -22.83 -33.40
C LEU A 10 26.58 -22.06 -34.54
N SER A 11 25.85 -21.17 -35.20
CA SER A 11 26.40 -20.01 -35.90
C SER A 11 25.88 -18.74 -35.23
N GLN A 12 26.82 -17.87 -34.82
CA GLN A 12 26.57 -16.57 -34.22
C GLN A 12 25.86 -15.63 -35.20
N ARG A 13 24.83 -14.89 -34.75
CA ARG A 13 24.68 -13.44 -34.98
C ARG A 13 23.41 -12.87 -34.32
N ASN A 14 23.64 -11.88 -33.46
CA ASN A 14 22.81 -10.72 -33.12
C ASN A 14 21.40 -10.95 -32.55
N PHE A 15 21.31 -10.92 -31.21
CA PHE A 15 20.07 -10.58 -30.50
C PHE A 15 19.74 -9.10 -30.73
N SER A 16 18.79 -8.83 -31.61
CA SER A 16 17.96 -7.62 -31.57
C SER A 16 16.59 -8.01 -31.00
N LEU A 17 16.12 -7.26 -30.01
CA LEU A 17 14.82 -7.37 -29.33
C LEU A 17 13.66 -7.60 -30.33
N PRO A 18 12.69 -8.50 -30.05
CA PRO A 18 11.48 -8.57 -30.86
C PRO A 18 10.49 -7.47 -30.42
N GLU A 19 10.49 -6.36 -31.16
CA GLU A 19 9.26 -5.60 -31.40
C GLU A 19 8.37 -6.47 -32.31
N ASP A 20 7.32 -7.08 -31.79
CA ASP A 20 6.22 -7.54 -32.66
C ASP A 20 4.87 -7.19 -32.04
N GLN A 21 4.53 -5.91 -32.20
CA GLN A 21 3.17 -5.40 -32.12
C GLN A 21 2.35 -5.99 -33.29
N SER A 22 1.50 -6.97 -32.99
CA SER A 22 0.16 -7.17 -33.58
C SER A 22 -0.04 -6.68 -35.03
N ARG A 23 0.54 -7.37 -36.03
CA ARG A 23 0.31 -7.11 -37.48
C ARG A 23 -0.84 -7.95 -38.04
N CYS A 24 -1.64 -7.37 -38.93
CA CYS A 24 -2.75 -8.03 -39.60
C CYS A 24 -2.26 -8.94 -40.74
N ALA A 25 -2.56 -10.24 -40.71
CA ALA A 25 -2.07 -11.18 -41.73
C ALA A 25 -2.68 -10.98 -43.14
N VAL A 26 -3.71 -10.14 -43.29
CA VAL A 26 -4.34 -9.83 -44.58
C VAL A 26 -3.69 -8.62 -45.27
N CYS A 27 -3.33 -7.58 -44.52
CA CYS A 27 -2.70 -6.36 -45.08
C CYS A 27 -1.23 -6.17 -44.70
N GLN A 28 -0.69 -7.01 -43.82
CA GLN A 28 0.69 -6.99 -43.31
C GLN A 28 1.08 -5.68 -42.59
N GLN A 29 0.09 -4.88 -42.18
CA GLN A 29 0.26 -3.63 -41.42
C GLN A 29 -0.17 -3.80 -39.96
N VAL A 30 0.24 -2.88 -39.08
CA VAL A 30 -0.24 -2.81 -37.68
C VAL A 30 -1.78 -2.82 -37.64
N LEU A 31 -2.37 -3.61 -36.74
CA LEU A 31 -3.82 -3.79 -36.65
C LEU A 31 -4.55 -2.46 -36.44
N ARG A 32 -5.39 -2.06 -37.41
CA ARG A 32 -6.36 -0.97 -37.28
C ARG A 32 -7.76 -1.54 -37.03
N ASN A 33 -8.36 -1.17 -35.90
CA ASN A 33 -9.63 -1.73 -35.43
C ASN A 33 -9.56 -3.28 -35.38
N PRO A 34 -8.75 -3.84 -34.47
CA PRO A 34 -8.53 -5.28 -34.35
C PRO A 34 -9.81 -6.00 -33.97
N VAL A 35 -10.13 -7.06 -34.73
CA VAL A 35 -11.25 -7.93 -34.44
C VAL A 35 -10.76 -9.37 -34.39
N SER A 36 -11.08 -10.06 -33.29
CA SER A 36 -10.79 -11.47 -33.14
C SER A 36 -11.96 -12.30 -33.68
N ILE A 37 -11.62 -13.32 -34.47
CA ILE A 37 -12.60 -14.32 -34.92
C ILE A 37 -12.55 -15.55 -34.00
N THR A 38 -13.54 -16.44 -34.09
CA THR A 38 -13.74 -17.58 -33.17
C THR A 38 -12.55 -18.53 -33.01
N CYS A 39 -11.60 -18.53 -33.95
CA CYS A 39 -10.36 -19.30 -33.82
C CYS A 39 -9.23 -18.57 -33.07
N GLY A 40 -9.48 -17.40 -32.46
CA GLY A 40 -8.54 -16.65 -31.64
C GLY A 40 -7.57 -15.73 -32.40
N HIS A 41 -7.66 -15.67 -33.74
CA HIS A 41 -6.82 -14.80 -34.56
C HIS A 41 -7.43 -13.42 -34.74
N THR A 42 -6.58 -12.39 -34.78
CA THR A 42 -6.99 -10.97 -34.81
C THR A 42 -6.60 -10.33 -36.15
N PHE A 43 -7.55 -9.65 -36.78
CA PHE A 43 -7.38 -8.98 -38.08
C PHE A 43 -7.92 -7.55 -38.04
N CYS A 44 -7.52 -6.70 -38.98
CA CYS A 44 -8.21 -5.42 -39.18
C CYS A 44 -9.65 -5.70 -39.65
N ARG A 45 -10.65 -5.04 -39.05
CA ARG A 45 -12.08 -5.22 -39.39
C ARG A 45 -12.34 -5.17 -40.91
N GLN A 46 -11.85 -4.13 -41.58
CA GLN A 46 -12.06 -3.97 -43.03
C GLN A 46 -11.40 -5.08 -43.86
N CYS A 47 -10.27 -5.61 -43.39
CA CYS A 47 -9.55 -6.66 -44.08
C CYS A 47 -10.30 -7.99 -44.03
N ILE A 48 -10.82 -8.37 -42.85
CA ILE A 48 -11.59 -9.63 -42.72
C ILE A 48 -12.97 -9.53 -43.37
N THR A 49 -13.63 -8.36 -43.31
CA THR A 49 -14.90 -8.13 -44.01
C THR A 49 -14.75 -8.23 -45.52
N ARG A 50 -13.74 -7.56 -46.12
CA ARG A 50 -13.47 -7.69 -47.57
C ARG A 50 -13.07 -9.11 -47.98
N TYR A 51 -12.39 -9.84 -47.12
CA TYR A 51 -12.03 -11.23 -47.38
C TYR A 51 -13.28 -12.11 -47.53
N TRP A 52 -14.29 -11.90 -46.67
CA TRP A 52 -15.56 -12.63 -46.69
C TRP A 52 -16.58 -12.12 -47.72
N GLU A 53 -16.43 -10.90 -48.22
CA GLU A 53 -17.26 -10.34 -49.31
C GLU A 53 -16.96 -10.94 -50.69
N ARG A 54 -15.86 -11.69 -50.85
CA ARG A 54 -15.58 -12.46 -52.06
C ARG A 54 -16.09 -13.89 -51.85
N PRO A 55 -17.30 -14.25 -52.31
CA PRO A 55 -17.88 -15.54 -51.95
C PRO A 55 -17.09 -16.68 -52.59
N ALA A 56 -16.57 -17.58 -51.76
CA ALA A 56 -16.26 -18.93 -52.22
C ALA A 56 -17.59 -19.64 -52.53
N PRO A 57 -17.65 -20.52 -53.54
CA PRO A 57 -18.90 -21.13 -54.05
C PRO A 57 -19.68 -22.00 -53.04
N SER A 58 -19.20 -22.12 -51.79
CA SER A 58 -19.79 -22.97 -50.74
C SER A 58 -20.50 -22.20 -49.61
N GLY A 59 -20.58 -20.87 -49.67
CA GLY A 59 -21.31 -20.06 -48.68
C GLY A 59 -20.75 -20.10 -47.24
N ASN A 60 -19.53 -20.60 -47.05
CA ASN A 60 -18.87 -20.70 -45.74
C ASN A 60 -17.81 -19.62 -45.56
N TYR A 61 -17.68 -19.09 -44.34
CA TYR A 61 -16.67 -18.10 -43.95
C TYR A 61 -15.46 -18.80 -43.34
N ASP A 62 -14.26 -18.54 -43.86
CA ASP A 62 -13.00 -19.13 -43.38
C ASP A 62 -11.98 -18.11 -42.86
N CYS A 63 -11.11 -18.57 -41.95
CA CYS A 63 -10.02 -17.77 -41.41
C CYS A 63 -8.84 -17.67 -42.41
N PRO A 64 -8.33 -16.47 -42.73
CA PRO A 64 -7.17 -16.30 -43.61
C PRO A 64 -5.88 -16.99 -43.13
N GLN A 65 -5.69 -17.10 -41.81
CA GLN A 65 -4.49 -17.75 -41.22
C GLN A 65 -4.65 -19.24 -41.00
N SER A 66 -5.80 -19.69 -40.47
CA SER A 66 -5.98 -21.08 -40.04
C SER A 66 -6.88 -21.91 -40.97
N ARG A 67 -7.52 -21.31 -41.97
CA ARG A 67 -8.48 -21.91 -42.93
C ARG A 67 -9.62 -22.73 -42.29
N LYS A 68 -9.91 -22.51 -41.01
CA LYS A 68 -11.04 -23.14 -40.31
C LYS A 68 -12.35 -22.55 -40.85
N ARG A 69 -13.28 -23.41 -41.28
CA ARG A 69 -14.55 -23.04 -41.92
C ARG A 69 -15.67 -22.92 -40.89
N SER A 70 -16.50 -21.88 -41.02
CA SER A 70 -17.73 -21.67 -40.25
C SER A 70 -18.93 -21.55 -41.19
N ARG A 71 -20.04 -22.21 -40.83
CA ARG A 71 -21.33 -22.18 -41.56
C ARG A 71 -22.19 -20.95 -41.23
N THR A 72 -21.86 -20.23 -40.16
CA THR A 72 -22.51 -18.98 -39.73
C THR A 72 -21.49 -17.85 -39.70
N LEU A 73 -21.92 -16.62 -40.02
CA LEU A 73 -21.07 -15.42 -40.00
C LEU A 73 -20.47 -15.27 -38.57
N PRO A 74 -19.15 -15.40 -38.40
CA PRO A 74 -18.54 -15.36 -37.07
C PRO A 74 -18.81 -14.01 -36.39
N VAL A 75 -19.28 -14.04 -35.14
CA VAL A 75 -19.51 -12.83 -34.33
C VAL A 75 -18.17 -12.10 -34.17
N LEU A 76 -18.09 -10.91 -34.74
CA LEU A 76 -16.93 -10.02 -34.65
C LEU A 76 -16.87 -9.43 -33.23
N GLN A 77 -16.04 -10.00 -32.36
CA GLN A 77 -15.81 -9.46 -31.02
C GLN A 77 -14.91 -8.21 -31.14
N HIS A 78 -15.49 -7.04 -30.89
CA HIS A 78 -14.76 -5.78 -30.85
C HIS A 78 -13.88 -5.71 -29.60
N LEU A 79 -12.60 -5.34 -29.78
CA LEU A 79 -11.97 -4.40 -28.87
C LEU A 79 -12.61 -3.05 -29.17
N SER A 80 -13.37 -2.55 -28.21
CA SER A 80 -14.34 -1.47 -28.35
C SER A 80 -13.75 -0.20 -28.99
N GLU A 81 -14.44 0.36 -29.98
CA GLU A 81 -14.85 1.78 -30.03
C GLU A 81 -15.69 2.13 -31.29
N PRO A 82 -16.45 3.25 -31.25
CA PRO A 82 -17.82 3.32 -31.73
C PRO A 82 -17.96 3.95 -33.12
N ASN A 83 -19.08 3.67 -33.79
CA ASN A 83 -19.75 4.64 -34.65
C ASN A 83 -21.17 4.16 -34.89
N ASP A 84 -22.15 4.88 -34.35
CA ASP A 84 -23.24 5.42 -35.16
C ASP A 84 -24.01 6.49 -34.38
N ALA A 85 -24.31 7.56 -35.10
CA ALA A 85 -24.92 8.79 -34.61
C ALA A 85 -26.37 8.56 -34.16
N ARG A 86 -26.56 8.00 -32.97
CA ARG A 86 -27.84 8.02 -32.22
C ARG A 86 -27.65 7.59 -30.75
N GLY A 87 -26.73 8.21 -30.00
CA GLY A 87 -26.28 7.57 -28.74
C GLY A 87 -25.77 8.48 -27.62
N SER A 88 -26.30 9.69 -27.40
CA SER A 88 -25.83 10.52 -26.28
C SER A 88 -26.30 10.05 -24.89
N LYS A 89 -27.43 9.32 -24.81
CA LYS A 89 -27.96 8.80 -23.54
C LYS A 89 -27.40 7.44 -23.11
N ASN A 90 -26.99 6.57 -24.04
CA ASN A 90 -26.56 5.20 -23.70
C ASN A 90 -25.11 5.10 -23.22
N SER A 91 -24.21 6.00 -23.63
CA SER A 91 -22.80 5.97 -23.20
C SER A 91 -22.62 6.38 -21.73
N LYS A 92 -23.42 7.34 -21.22
CA LYS A 92 -23.39 7.80 -19.82
C LYS A 92 -23.77 6.67 -18.85
N THR A 93 -24.78 5.88 -19.21
CA THR A 93 -25.26 4.77 -18.37
C THR A 93 -24.24 3.63 -18.33
N THR A 94 -23.60 3.32 -19.46
CA THR A 94 -22.63 2.22 -19.53
C THR A 94 -21.36 2.49 -18.71
N SER A 95 -20.81 3.72 -18.73
CA SER A 95 -19.61 4.02 -17.93
C SER A 95 -19.87 4.04 -16.43
N ILE A 96 -21.03 4.55 -15.98
CA ILE A 96 -21.44 4.53 -14.57
C ILE A 96 -21.72 3.09 -14.10
N VAL A 97 -22.33 2.26 -14.95
CA VAL A 97 -22.55 0.83 -14.64
C VAL A 97 -21.21 0.11 -14.52
N ASN A 98 -20.27 0.32 -15.45
CA ASN A 98 -18.93 -0.26 -15.37
C ASN A 98 -18.18 0.18 -14.10
N HIS A 99 -18.35 1.44 -13.70
CA HIS A 99 -17.79 1.98 -12.46
C HIS A 99 -18.38 1.31 -11.21
N LYS A 100 -19.71 1.18 -11.15
CA LYS A 100 -20.40 0.44 -10.08
C LYS A 100 -19.91 -1.00 -10.02
N ASP A 101 -19.76 -1.67 -11.17
CA ASP A 101 -19.25 -3.04 -11.24
C ASP A 101 -17.77 -3.16 -10.83
N SER A 102 -16.95 -2.15 -11.12
CA SER A 102 -15.55 -2.09 -10.63
C SER A 102 -15.51 -1.95 -9.11
N LEU A 103 -16.26 -0.99 -8.55
CA LEU A 103 -16.34 -0.79 -7.11
C LEU A 103 -16.94 -2.00 -6.39
N LYS A 104 -17.95 -2.65 -6.98
CA LYS A 104 -18.49 -3.91 -6.46
C LYS A 104 -17.40 -4.97 -6.39
N ARG A 105 -16.70 -5.25 -7.49
CA ARG A 105 -15.60 -6.24 -7.50
C ARG A 105 -14.48 -5.90 -6.50
N ARG A 106 -14.19 -4.61 -6.31
CA ARG A 106 -13.14 -4.13 -5.37
C ARG A 106 -13.51 -4.36 -3.90
N TYR A 107 -14.80 -4.28 -3.54
CA TYR A 107 -15.26 -4.28 -2.15
C TYR A 107 -16.22 -5.43 -1.78
N GLU A 108 -16.54 -6.32 -2.71
CA GLU A 108 -17.41 -7.49 -2.49
C GLU A 108 -16.79 -8.52 -1.52
N CYS A 109 -15.46 -8.54 -1.39
CA CYS A 109 -14.73 -9.41 -0.47
C CYS A 109 -14.04 -8.64 0.65
N VAL A 110 -14.13 -9.16 1.88
CA VAL A 110 -13.29 -8.68 2.99
C VAL A 110 -11.87 -9.16 2.78
N ILE A 111 -10.93 -8.23 2.78
CA ILE A 111 -9.50 -8.46 2.77
C ILE A 111 -9.14 -9.50 3.85
N GLY A 112 -8.69 -10.70 3.46
CA GLY A 112 -8.06 -11.67 4.39
C GLY A 112 -8.73 -13.04 4.58
N ILE A 113 -9.73 -13.44 3.79
CA ILE A 113 -10.19 -14.85 3.73
C ILE A 113 -9.81 -15.45 2.37
N GLU A 114 -8.55 -15.83 2.23
CA GLU A 114 -8.10 -16.65 1.10
C GLU A 114 -7.88 -18.10 1.55
N LYS A 115 -8.98 -18.77 1.91
CA LYS A 115 -9.04 -20.23 1.79
C LYS A 115 -9.43 -20.55 0.35
N ALA A 116 -8.68 -21.44 -0.29
CA ALA A 116 -8.95 -21.97 -1.62
C ALA A 116 -10.46 -22.17 -1.86
N GLY A 117 -11.06 -21.31 -2.69
CA GLY A 117 -12.41 -21.51 -3.24
C GLY A 117 -13.63 -21.04 -2.44
N ILE A 118 -13.50 -20.41 -1.26
CA ILE A 118 -14.67 -19.83 -0.56
C ILE A 118 -14.39 -18.39 -0.13
N GLN A 119 -14.57 -17.47 -1.07
CA GLN A 119 -14.72 -16.05 -0.76
C GLN A 119 -16.01 -15.88 0.05
N SER A 120 -15.92 -15.37 1.28
CA SER A 120 -17.11 -14.99 2.04
C SER A 120 -17.46 -13.54 1.67
N PRO A 121 -18.59 -13.28 1.01
CA PRO A 121 -18.95 -11.93 0.60
C PRO A 121 -19.05 -11.01 1.83
N LEU A 122 -18.59 -9.77 1.73
CA LEU A 122 -18.68 -8.78 2.83
C LEU A 122 -20.11 -8.72 3.38
N ASN A 123 -21.11 -8.72 2.49
CA ASN A 123 -22.53 -8.72 2.87
C ASN A 123 -22.95 -9.89 3.78
N ARG A 124 -22.29 -11.05 3.69
CA ARG A 124 -22.61 -12.23 4.50
C ARG A 124 -22.07 -12.11 5.93
N ILE A 125 -20.92 -11.47 6.09
CA ILE A 125 -20.20 -11.36 7.37
C ILE A 125 -20.31 -9.98 8.01
N TYR A 126 -20.82 -8.98 7.27
CA TYR A 126 -20.99 -7.63 7.78
C TYR A 126 -21.97 -7.62 8.94
N THR A 127 -21.51 -6.99 10.02
CA THR A 127 -22.29 -6.72 11.21
C THR A 127 -22.28 -5.21 11.40
N GLU A 128 -23.44 -4.64 11.67
CA GLU A 128 -23.62 -3.20 11.73
C GLU A 128 -22.82 -2.60 12.91
N LEU A 129 -22.04 -1.56 12.62
CA LEU A 129 -21.30 -0.83 13.64
C LEU A 129 -22.18 0.21 14.31
N TYR A 130 -21.97 0.39 15.60
CA TYR A 130 -22.62 1.46 16.34
C TYR A 130 -21.92 2.78 16.04
N ILE A 131 -22.64 3.70 15.37
CA ILE A 131 -22.16 5.04 15.01
C ILE A 131 -23.03 6.05 15.75
N THR A 132 -22.40 7.04 16.37
CA THR A 132 -23.07 8.08 17.16
C THR A 132 -22.71 9.48 16.65
N GLU A 133 -23.55 10.47 16.94
CA GLU A 133 -23.17 11.87 16.74
C GLU A 133 -21.93 12.21 17.58
N GLY A 134 -20.91 12.78 16.95
CA GLY A 134 -19.66 13.17 17.61
C GLY A 134 -19.72 14.62 18.10
N LYS A 135 -19.16 14.89 19.28
CA LYS A 135 -19.00 16.26 19.79
C LYS A 135 -18.08 17.08 18.86
N ARG A 136 -18.52 18.30 18.50
CA ARG A 136 -17.77 19.29 17.69
C ARG A 136 -16.61 19.93 18.44
N GLU A 137 -16.71 20.05 19.77
CA GLU A 137 -15.65 20.56 20.64
C GLU A 137 -15.33 19.56 21.74
N GLY A 138 -14.04 19.31 21.96
CA GLY A 138 -13.55 18.43 23.01
C GLY A 138 -12.22 17.78 22.62
N PHE A 139 -11.13 18.36 23.10
CA PHE A 139 -9.84 17.67 23.19
C PHE A 139 -10.05 16.35 23.94
N ASN A 140 -9.72 15.22 23.32
CA ASN A 140 -9.47 13.99 24.04
C ASN A 140 -7.97 13.69 23.95
N ASN A 141 -7.20 14.28 24.87
CA ASN A 141 -5.82 13.87 25.16
C ASN A 141 -5.76 12.53 25.91
N GLU A 142 -6.89 11.85 26.07
CA GLU A 142 -6.95 10.53 26.71
C GLU A 142 -6.40 9.45 25.77
N HIS A 143 -5.53 8.60 26.30
CA HIS A 143 -5.03 7.41 25.61
C HIS A 143 -6.18 6.59 25.02
N GLU A 144 -6.00 6.06 23.79
CA GLU A 144 -7.00 5.26 23.07
C GLU A 144 -7.56 4.08 23.91
N VAL A 145 -6.76 3.57 24.86
CA VAL A 145 -7.12 2.54 25.83
C VAL A 145 -8.17 3.01 26.85
N TRP A 146 -8.05 4.24 27.37
CA TRP A 146 -9.04 4.80 28.31
C TRP A 146 -10.38 5.08 27.61
N GLN A 147 -10.35 5.44 26.33
CA GLN A 147 -11.56 5.66 25.53
C GLN A 147 -12.34 4.34 25.29
N LEU A 148 -11.62 3.23 25.07
CA LEU A 148 -12.20 1.89 25.00
C LEU A 148 -12.83 1.45 26.33
N GLU A 149 -12.12 1.65 27.45
CA GLU A 149 -12.64 1.29 28.77
C GLU A 149 -13.83 2.16 29.19
N ALA A 150 -13.80 3.46 28.93
CA ALA A 150 -14.90 4.39 29.21
C ALA A 150 -16.15 4.03 28.40
N ALA A 151 -16.00 3.75 27.09
CA ALA A 151 -17.10 3.31 26.22
C ALA A 151 -17.74 2.00 26.69
N SER A 152 -16.98 1.11 27.34
CA SER A 152 -17.50 -0.14 27.90
C SER A 152 -18.22 0.02 29.25
N ARG A 153 -17.99 1.12 29.99
CA ARG A 153 -18.46 1.31 31.39
C ARG A 153 -19.70 2.20 31.53
N THR A 154 -20.01 3.05 30.56
CA THR A 154 -21.17 3.99 30.67
C THR A 154 -22.32 3.60 29.76
N PRO A 155 -23.55 3.42 30.29
CA PRO A 155 -24.75 3.44 29.46
C PRO A 155 -24.98 4.88 28.99
N THR A 156 -24.66 5.19 27.73
CA THR A 156 -24.87 6.52 27.14
C THR A 156 -26.35 6.73 26.82
N SER A 157 -27.11 7.20 27.79
CA SER A 157 -28.52 7.57 27.65
C SER A 157 -28.77 8.84 26.80
N HIS A 158 -27.72 9.43 26.20
CA HIS A 158 -27.79 10.72 25.49
C HIS A 158 -27.14 10.73 24.09
N ASP A 159 -26.58 9.62 23.60
CA ASP A 159 -25.95 9.60 22.28
C ASP A 159 -26.97 9.22 21.19
N THR A 160 -27.19 10.11 20.23
CA THR A 160 -28.06 9.84 19.08
C THR A 160 -27.38 8.85 18.16
N ALA A 161 -27.92 7.63 18.06
CA ALA A 161 -27.44 6.62 17.13
C ALA A 161 -27.74 7.02 15.69
N ILE A 162 -26.75 6.87 14.81
CA ILE A 162 -26.84 7.23 13.40
C ILE A 162 -26.58 5.97 12.58
N HIS A 163 -27.51 5.62 11.70
CA HIS A 163 -27.29 4.53 10.75
C HIS A 163 -26.29 4.97 9.68
N CYS A 164 -25.38 4.08 9.24
CA CYS A 164 -24.31 4.43 8.31
C CYS A 164 -24.82 5.04 6.98
N ASN A 165 -25.93 4.55 6.45
CA ASN A 165 -26.54 5.09 5.22
C ASN A 165 -27.29 6.42 5.44
N ASP A 166 -27.44 6.86 6.69
CA ASP A 166 -28.13 8.10 7.05
C ASP A 166 -27.15 9.19 7.52
N ILE A 167 -25.84 8.98 7.36
CA ILE A 167 -24.78 9.89 7.82
C ILE A 167 -24.91 11.32 7.23
N PHE A 168 -25.51 11.48 6.05
CA PHE A 168 -25.76 12.79 5.42
C PHE A 168 -27.18 13.32 5.63
N LYS A 169 -28.03 12.60 6.37
CA LYS A 169 -29.38 13.06 6.69
C LYS A 169 -29.34 13.93 7.94
N PRO A 170 -30.02 15.10 7.93
CA PRO A 170 -30.07 15.95 9.12
C PRO A 170 -30.79 15.23 10.25
N LEU A 171 -30.28 15.39 11.48
CA LEU A 171 -30.90 14.86 12.67
C LEU A 171 -32.22 15.60 12.99
N PRO A 172 -33.16 14.98 13.73
CA PRO A 172 -34.43 15.62 14.09
C PRO A 172 -34.18 16.95 14.83
N GLY A 173 -34.52 18.08 14.20
CA GLY A 173 -34.30 19.44 14.74
C GLY A 173 -33.18 20.25 14.08
N GLN A 174 -32.41 19.68 13.13
CA GLN A 174 -31.46 20.43 12.30
C GLN A 174 -32.06 20.73 10.91
N GLU A 175 -32.12 22.01 10.53
CA GLU A 175 -32.55 22.45 9.18
C GLU A 175 -31.38 22.63 8.19
N ARG A 176 -30.13 22.40 8.62
CA ARG A 176 -28.94 22.64 7.80
C ARG A 176 -28.64 21.44 6.89
N SER A 177 -28.39 21.71 5.61
CA SER A 177 -27.87 20.71 4.67
C SER A 177 -26.46 20.28 5.05
N ILE A 178 -26.21 18.97 5.17
CA ILE A 178 -24.89 18.42 5.49
C ILE A 178 -24.14 18.15 4.19
N ARG A 179 -23.01 18.85 3.99
CA ARG A 179 -22.11 18.61 2.85
C ARG A 179 -20.92 17.76 3.27
N THR A 180 -20.27 18.10 4.38
CA THR A 180 -19.04 17.45 4.84
C THR A 180 -19.28 16.71 6.16
N VAL A 181 -19.02 15.40 6.17
CA VAL A 181 -19.06 14.56 7.37
C VAL A 181 -17.65 14.07 7.69
N LEU A 182 -17.21 14.31 8.93
CA LEU A 182 -15.97 13.76 9.48
C LEU A 182 -16.29 12.63 10.46
N THR A 183 -15.95 11.41 10.11
CA THR A 183 -16.09 10.24 10.96
C THR A 183 -14.79 9.94 11.69
N LYS A 184 -14.80 10.07 13.02
CA LYS A 184 -13.69 9.73 13.90
C LYS A 184 -13.87 8.36 14.55
N GLY A 185 -12.77 7.75 14.95
CA GLY A 185 -12.76 6.51 15.72
C GLY A 185 -11.35 5.97 15.84
N ILE A 186 -11.10 5.17 16.88
CA ILE A 186 -9.78 4.56 17.13
C ILE A 186 -9.36 3.60 16.00
N ALA A 187 -8.10 3.20 15.98
CA ALA A 187 -7.59 2.19 15.03
C ALA A 187 -8.44 0.92 15.05
N GLY A 188 -8.62 0.22 13.93
CA GLY A 188 -9.29 -1.09 13.92
C GLY A 188 -10.79 -1.14 14.28
N ILE A 189 -11.41 -0.01 14.64
CA ILE A 189 -12.81 0.06 15.07
C ILE A 189 -13.83 -0.16 13.94
N GLY A 190 -13.36 -0.15 12.68
CA GLY A 190 -14.17 -0.47 11.50
C GLY A 190 -14.54 0.70 10.59
N LYS A 191 -13.90 1.88 10.72
CA LYS A 191 -14.13 3.05 9.84
C LYS A 191 -14.09 2.70 8.35
N THR A 192 -12.99 2.09 7.88
CA THR A 192 -12.82 1.66 6.48
C THR A 192 -13.84 0.59 6.09
N VAL A 193 -14.21 -0.33 6.99
CA VAL A 193 -15.22 -1.36 6.70
C VAL A 193 -16.61 -0.75 6.52
N SER A 194 -16.95 0.31 7.28
CA SER A 194 -18.18 1.09 7.06
C SER A 194 -18.18 1.78 5.69
N VAL A 195 -17.05 2.38 5.29
CA VAL A 195 -16.89 2.97 3.96
C VAL A 195 -17.10 1.91 2.87
N GLN A 196 -16.44 0.76 2.98
CA GLN A 196 -16.58 -0.36 2.04
C GLN A 196 -18.02 -0.84 1.92
N LYS A 197 -18.70 -1.01 3.06
CA LYS A 197 -20.10 -1.44 3.09
C LYS A 197 -21.03 -0.41 2.44
N PHE A 198 -20.84 0.87 2.74
CA PHE A 198 -21.62 1.96 2.17
C PHE A 198 -21.48 2.01 0.64
N ILE A 199 -20.25 1.86 0.13
CA ILE A 199 -19.97 1.80 -1.31
C ILE A 199 -20.66 0.58 -1.94
N LEU A 200 -20.59 -0.58 -1.28
CA LEU A 200 -21.19 -1.81 -1.77
C LEU A 200 -22.72 -1.68 -1.85
N ASP A 201 -23.37 -1.11 -0.83
CA ASP A 201 -24.81 -0.85 -0.85
C ASP A 201 -25.23 0.12 -1.97
N TRP A 202 -24.40 1.12 -2.27
CA TRP A 202 -24.63 2.01 -3.41
C TRP A 202 -24.44 1.32 -4.77
N ALA A 203 -23.38 0.52 -4.91
CA ALA A 203 -23.06 -0.20 -6.14
C ALA A 203 -24.12 -1.29 -6.45
N GLU A 204 -24.66 -1.95 -5.42
CA GLU A 204 -25.71 -2.97 -5.54
C GLU A 204 -27.13 -2.39 -5.69
N GLY A 205 -27.30 -1.06 -5.60
CA GLY A 205 -28.61 -0.42 -5.74
C GLY A 205 -29.48 -0.45 -4.48
N LYS A 206 -28.92 -0.81 -3.31
CA LYS A 206 -29.67 -0.98 -2.05
C LYS A 206 -29.92 0.33 -1.30
N ALA A 207 -28.95 1.25 -1.31
CA ALA A 207 -29.02 2.53 -0.60
C ALA A 207 -28.35 3.66 -1.38
N ASN A 208 -28.57 4.92 -0.96
CA ASN A 208 -27.90 6.14 -1.47
C ASN A 208 -27.99 6.36 -2.99
N GLN A 209 -29.05 5.88 -3.64
CA GLN A 209 -29.25 6.02 -5.10
C GLN A 209 -29.56 7.46 -5.55
N ASP A 210 -29.68 8.39 -4.61
CA ASP A 210 -29.73 9.82 -4.89
C ASP A 210 -28.37 10.39 -5.32
N VAL A 211 -27.26 9.68 -5.05
CA VAL A 211 -25.90 10.02 -5.52
C VAL A 211 -25.63 9.38 -6.87
N ASP A 212 -25.29 10.21 -7.86
CA ASP A 212 -25.03 9.76 -9.24
C ASP A 212 -23.69 9.03 -9.37
N ILE A 213 -22.64 9.55 -8.72
CA ILE A 213 -21.27 9.05 -8.84
C ILE A 213 -20.56 9.12 -7.49
N MET A 214 -19.94 8.02 -7.09
CA MET A 214 -19.11 7.93 -5.89
C MET A 214 -17.64 7.73 -6.24
N PHE A 215 -16.76 8.51 -5.62
CA PHE A 215 -15.31 8.35 -5.68
C PHE A 215 -14.77 8.05 -4.30
N VAL A 216 -13.78 7.16 -4.25
CA VAL A 216 -13.03 6.84 -3.04
C VAL A 216 -11.59 7.20 -3.31
N LEU A 217 -10.99 7.96 -2.40
CA LEU A 217 -9.59 8.33 -2.41
C LEU A 217 -9.02 7.98 -1.03
N SER A 218 -8.14 6.99 -0.98
CA SER A 218 -7.42 6.71 0.26
C SER A 218 -6.23 7.66 0.39
N PHE A 219 -6.01 8.24 1.57
CA PHE A 219 -4.80 9.01 1.84
C PHE A 219 -3.53 8.18 1.67
N TRP A 220 -3.61 6.87 1.86
CA TRP A 220 -2.53 5.95 1.57
C TRP A 220 -2.12 5.99 0.08
N GLU A 221 -3.09 5.91 -0.82
CA GLU A 221 -2.87 5.94 -2.27
C GLU A 221 -2.43 7.33 -2.73
N LEU A 222 -3.01 8.40 -2.16
CA LEU A 222 -2.65 9.78 -2.46
C LEU A 222 -1.19 10.09 -2.09
N ASN A 223 -0.68 9.53 -0.99
CA ASN A 223 0.71 9.72 -0.56
C ASN A 223 1.73 9.23 -1.61
N LEU A 224 1.37 8.27 -2.48
CA LEU A 224 2.25 7.75 -3.53
C LEU A 224 2.52 8.77 -4.65
N ILE A 225 1.63 9.75 -4.80
CA ILE A 225 1.65 10.74 -5.89
C ILE A 225 1.81 12.17 -5.37
N LYS A 226 2.26 12.33 -4.11
CA LYS A 226 2.31 13.61 -3.40
C LYS A 226 3.14 14.70 -4.08
N ASP A 227 4.18 14.32 -4.82
CA ASP A 227 5.13 15.25 -5.47
C ASP A 227 4.73 15.55 -6.93
N GLN A 228 3.59 15.02 -7.39
CA GLN A 228 3.08 15.22 -8.74
C GLN A 228 1.94 16.25 -8.75
N GLN A 229 1.68 16.82 -9.93
CA GLN A 229 0.57 17.74 -10.15
C GLN A 229 -0.50 17.09 -11.00
N TYR A 230 -1.76 17.33 -10.63
CA TYR A 230 -2.92 16.79 -11.31
C TYR A 230 -3.98 17.86 -11.49
N THR A 231 -4.87 17.64 -12.45
CA THR A 231 -6.19 18.26 -12.44
C THR A 231 -7.10 17.41 -11.55
N LEU A 232 -8.15 17.98 -10.96
CA LEU A 232 -9.10 17.18 -10.16
C LEU A 232 -9.69 16.03 -11.00
N LEU A 233 -10.04 16.31 -12.26
CA LEU A 233 -10.53 15.30 -13.18
C LEU A 233 -9.48 14.20 -13.46
N GLY A 234 -8.22 14.59 -13.65
CA GLY A 234 -7.12 13.67 -13.87
C GLY A 234 -6.84 12.79 -12.64
N LEU A 235 -6.92 13.36 -11.44
CA LEU A 235 -6.76 12.65 -10.18
C LEU A 235 -7.86 11.58 -10.00
N LEU A 236 -9.12 11.93 -10.29
CA LEU A 236 -10.24 10.99 -10.19
C LEU A 236 -10.12 9.85 -11.21
N ASN A 237 -9.77 10.18 -12.46
CA ASN A 237 -9.57 9.17 -13.51
C ASN A 237 -8.34 8.28 -13.25
N TYR A 238 -7.32 8.78 -12.54
CA TYR A 238 -6.15 7.99 -12.15
C TYR A 238 -6.51 6.82 -11.22
N PHE A 239 -7.39 7.07 -10.23
CA PHE A 239 -7.83 6.03 -9.29
C PHE A 239 -9.07 5.22 -9.76
N HIS A 240 -9.80 5.74 -10.75
CA HIS A 240 -11.02 5.17 -11.31
C HIS A 240 -10.98 5.26 -12.84
N THR A 241 -10.13 4.44 -13.45
CA THR A 241 -9.86 4.46 -14.91
C THR A 241 -11.05 4.03 -15.76
N GLU A 242 -12.04 3.36 -15.16
CA GLU A 242 -13.25 2.87 -15.82
C GLU A 242 -14.27 3.97 -16.09
N LEU A 243 -14.17 5.09 -15.40
CA LEU A 243 -14.92 6.30 -15.67
C LEU A 243 -14.13 7.16 -16.66
N ASP A 244 -14.39 7.00 -17.96
CA ASP A 244 -13.99 8.03 -18.93
C ASP A 244 -14.88 9.27 -18.74
N ILE A 245 -14.56 10.07 -17.73
CA ILE A 245 -15.23 11.36 -17.46
C ILE A 245 -14.72 12.36 -18.51
N GLY A 246 -15.07 12.16 -19.77
CA GLY A 246 -14.53 12.92 -20.90
C GLY A 246 -14.88 14.42 -20.93
N ASN A 247 -15.52 14.99 -19.89
CA ASN A 247 -15.68 16.45 -19.77
C ASN A 247 -16.02 16.91 -18.32
N ALA A 248 -15.36 17.96 -17.85
CA ALA A 248 -15.61 18.67 -16.58
C ALA A 248 -17.08 19.08 -16.36
N LYS A 249 -17.79 19.43 -17.44
CA LYS A 249 -19.21 19.78 -17.43
C LYS A 249 -20.13 18.61 -17.03
N LYS A 250 -19.69 17.36 -17.25
CA LYS A 250 -20.45 16.17 -16.85
C LYS A 250 -20.34 15.94 -15.34
N LEU A 251 -19.15 16.11 -14.78
CA LEU A 251 -18.89 15.93 -13.34
C LEU A 251 -19.66 16.96 -12.51
N THR A 252 -19.65 18.22 -12.94
CA THR A 252 -20.35 19.32 -12.26
C THR A 252 -21.89 19.24 -12.36
N ALA A 253 -22.42 18.50 -13.34
CA ALA A 253 -23.86 18.28 -13.51
C ALA A 253 -24.39 17.05 -12.73
N CYS A 254 -23.53 16.29 -12.07
CA CYS A 254 -23.92 15.11 -11.29
C CYS A 254 -23.87 15.41 -9.79
N LYS A 255 -24.72 14.74 -9.00
CA LYS A 255 -24.56 14.70 -7.54
C LYS A 255 -23.42 13.74 -7.22
N VAL A 256 -22.25 14.30 -6.97
CA VAL A 256 -21.02 13.55 -6.67
C VAL A 256 -20.84 13.37 -5.18
N MET A 257 -20.36 12.21 -4.77
CA MET A 257 -19.87 11.97 -3.42
C MET A 257 -18.41 11.55 -3.46
N LEU A 258 -17.57 12.19 -2.64
CA LEU A 258 -16.17 11.84 -2.47
C LEU A 258 -15.97 11.30 -1.06
N ILE A 259 -15.33 10.14 -0.96
CA ILE A 259 -14.91 9.54 0.31
C ILE A 259 -13.39 9.65 0.40
N LEU A 260 -12.91 10.38 1.40
CA LEU A 260 -11.51 10.50 1.76
C LEU A 260 -11.21 9.58 2.95
N ASP A 261 -10.65 8.40 2.68
CA ASP A 261 -10.43 7.38 3.72
C ASP A 261 -9.02 7.48 4.32
N GLY A 262 -8.94 7.59 5.65
CA GLY A 262 -7.69 7.50 6.41
C GLY A 262 -6.88 8.80 6.51
N LEU A 263 -7.51 9.93 6.83
CA LEU A 263 -6.83 11.23 7.02
C LEU A 263 -5.65 11.17 8.00
N ASP A 264 -5.70 10.28 9.00
CA ASP A 264 -4.59 10.03 9.93
C ASP A 264 -3.30 9.54 9.26
N GLN A 265 -3.38 9.04 8.04
CA GLN A 265 -2.24 8.60 7.24
C GLN A 265 -1.73 9.69 6.30
N SER A 266 -2.39 10.86 6.25
CA SER A 266 -2.01 11.97 5.39
C SER A 266 -0.58 12.45 5.71
N ARG A 267 0.23 12.60 4.66
CA ARG A 267 1.54 13.29 4.73
C ARG A 267 1.49 14.68 4.10
N PHE A 268 0.29 15.13 3.73
CA PHE A 268 0.07 16.44 3.14
C PHE A 268 -0.01 17.52 4.22
N PRO A 269 0.56 18.71 4.00
CA PRO A 269 0.47 19.82 4.94
C PRO A 269 -0.98 20.27 5.23
N LEU A 270 -1.89 20.09 4.25
CA LEU A 270 -3.27 20.53 4.27
C LEU A 270 -3.40 21.99 4.71
N ASP A 271 -2.66 22.88 4.04
CA ASP A 271 -2.62 24.29 4.42
C ASP A 271 -3.90 25.04 3.98
N PHE A 272 -4.85 25.17 4.90
CA PHE A 272 -6.10 25.90 4.66
C PHE A 272 -5.92 27.42 4.60
N GLN A 273 -4.77 27.99 4.96
CA GLN A 273 -4.55 29.45 4.99
C GLN A 273 -3.80 29.94 3.76
N HIS A 274 -2.69 29.27 3.40
CA HIS A 274 -1.77 29.74 2.37
C HIS A 274 -1.99 29.08 1.00
N ASN A 275 -2.73 27.97 0.91
CA ASN A 275 -2.96 27.33 -0.37
C ASN A 275 -3.77 28.21 -1.32
N GLU A 276 -3.35 28.21 -2.59
CA GLU A 276 -4.01 28.91 -3.68
C GLU A 276 -5.47 28.48 -3.83
N LYS A 277 -6.33 29.43 -4.21
CA LYS A 277 -7.74 29.15 -4.46
C LYS A 277 -7.91 28.57 -5.87
N VAL A 278 -8.34 27.31 -5.93
CA VAL A 278 -8.64 26.60 -7.18
C VAL A 278 -10.14 26.32 -7.21
N SER A 279 -10.81 26.69 -8.31
CA SER A 279 -12.24 26.45 -8.51
C SER A 279 -12.57 25.71 -9.81
N ASP A 280 -11.63 25.62 -10.74
CA ASP A 280 -11.78 24.87 -11.98
C ASP A 280 -11.22 23.46 -11.82
N VAL A 281 -12.05 22.45 -12.13
CA VAL A 281 -11.67 21.03 -12.06
C VAL A 281 -10.61 20.63 -13.09
N THR A 282 -10.37 21.48 -14.10
CA THR A 282 -9.35 21.31 -15.14
C THR A 282 -8.04 22.03 -14.84
N GLN A 283 -7.99 22.84 -13.79
CA GLN A 283 -6.76 23.51 -13.38
C GLN A 283 -5.79 22.51 -12.74
N THR A 284 -4.55 22.49 -13.22
CA THR A 284 -3.48 21.65 -12.68
C THR A 284 -2.93 22.25 -11.39
N SER A 285 -2.83 21.45 -10.33
CA SER A 285 -2.32 21.86 -9.02
C SER A 285 -1.73 20.67 -8.27
N SER A 286 -1.08 20.92 -7.12
CA SER A 286 -0.65 19.84 -6.24
C SER A 286 -1.86 19.14 -5.60
N VAL A 287 -1.67 17.87 -5.21
CA VAL A 287 -2.74 17.10 -4.53
C VAL A 287 -3.19 17.79 -3.24
N ASP A 288 -2.28 18.40 -2.49
CA ASP A 288 -2.58 19.18 -1.28
C ASP A 288 -3.54 20.35 -1.54
N VAL A 289 -3.28 21.13 -2.59
CA VAL A 289 -4.12 22.27 -3.01
C VAL A 289 -5.48 21.76 -3.47
N LEU A 290 -5.55 20.65 -4.22
CA LEU A 290 -6.82 20.06 -4.65
C LEU A 290 -7.67 19.60 -3.45
N LEU A 291 -7.08 18.88 -2.48
CA LEU A 291 -7.78 18.39 -1.29
C LEU A 291 -8.32 19.53 -0.42
N THR A 292 -7.49 20.54 -0.14
CA THR A 292 -7.92 21.70 0.66
C THR A 292 -9.04 22.49 -0.02
N ASN A 293 -8.99 22.67 -1.35
CA ASN A 293 -10.06 23.35 -2.10
C ASN A 293 -11.35 22.51 -2.23
N LEU A 294 -11.25 21.18 -2.28
CA LEU A 294 -12.41 20.28 -2.19
C LEU A 294 -13.10 20.41 -0.82
N ILE A 295 -12.32 20.38 0.27
CA ILE A 295 -12.85 20.48 1.63
C ILE A 295 -13.50 21.86 1.84
N LYS A 296 -12.83 22.95 1.45
CA LYS A 296 -13.36 24.32 1.48
C LYS A 296 -14.63 24.53 0.64
N GLY A 297 -14.90 23.64 -0.32
CA GLY A 297 -16.01 23.78 -1.27
C GLY A 297 -15.75 24.73 -2.44
N ASN A 298 -14.49 25.13 -2.67
CA ASN A 298 -14.11 25.88 -3.87
C ASN A 298 -14.15 24.97 -5.11
N LEU A 299 -13.75 23.71 -4.95
CA LEU A 299 -13.90 22.65 -5.95
C LEU A 299 -15.11 21.79 -5.62
N LEU A 300 -15.98 21.57 -6.62
CA LEU A 300 -17.22 20.78 -6.48
C LEU A 300 -18.07 21.18 -5.25
N PRO A 301 -18.63 22.41 -5.23
CA PRO A 301 -19.40 22.91 -4.08
C PRO A 301 -20.63 22.06 -3.76
N SER A 302 -21.25 21.44 -4.77
CA SER A 302 -22.43 20.58 -4.63
C SER A 302 -22.10 19.12 -4.24
N ALA A 303 -20.82 18.75 -4.15
CA ALA A 303 -20.43 17.37 -3.83
C ALA A 303 -20.52 17.09 -2.32
N LEU A 304 -20.98 15.90 -1.98
CA LEU A 304 -20.94 15.35 -0.62
C LEU A 304 -19.54 14.84 -0.31
N LEU A 305 -19.04 15.13 0.89
CA LEU A 305 -17.71 14.74 1.31
C LEU A 305 -17.79 13.92 2.60
N TRP A 306 -17.26 12.70 2.56
CA TRP A 306 -17.11 11.84 3.74
C TRP A 306 -15.63 11.64 4.04
N ILE A 307 -15.18 12.04 5.22
CA ILE A 307 -13.79 11.93 5.64
C ILE A 307 -13.72 10.98 6.83
N THR A 308 -12.83 9.98 6.80
CA THR A 308 -12.57 9.13 7.96
C THR A 308 -11.19 9.45 8.55
N SER A 309 -11.09 9.44 9.88
CA SER A 309 -9.82 9.73 10.57
C SER A 309 -9.77 9.12 11.97
N ARG A 310 -8.56 9.04 12.54
CA ARG A 310 -8.40 8.89 14.00
C ARG A 310 -8.63 10.24 14.69
N PRO A 311 -9.10 10.24 15.95
CA PRO A 311 -9.28 11.48 16.71
C PRO A 311 -8.05 12.40 16.69
N ALA A 312 -6.84 11.84 16.81
CA ALA A 312 -5.58 12.59 16.85
C ALA A 312 -5.27 13.41 15.57
N ALA A 313 -5.83 13.04 14.43
CA ALA A 313 -5.60 13.71 13.14
C ALA A 313 -6.79 14.56 12.68
N THR A 314 -7.87 14.64 13.46
CA THR A 314 -9.06 15.43 13.09
C THR A 314 -8.78 16.94 13.05
N ASN A 315 -7.81 17.41 13.83
CA ASN A 315 -7.38 18.81 13.89
C ASN A 315 -6.66 19.31 12.63
N GLN A 316 -6.28 18.41 11.71
CA GLN A 316 -5.73 18.80 10.42
C GLN A 316 -6.77 19.54 9.57
N ILE A 317 -8.06 19.32 9.82
CA ILE A 317 -9.15 20.01 9.14
C ILE A 317 -9.81 20.98 10.12
N PRO A 318 -9.85 22.29 9.80
CA PRO A 318 -10.54 23.26 10.63
C PRO A 318 -12.04 22.95 10.78
N PRO A 319 -12.62 23.09 11.99
CA PRO A 319 -14.01 22.71 12.28
C PRO A 319 -15.04 23.50 11.48
N GLU A 320 -14.70 24.70 10.99
CA GLU A 320 -15.56 25.50 10.13
C GLU A 320 -15.87 24.85 8.77
N TYR A 321 -15.08 23.86 8.33
CA TYR A 321 -15.29 23.15 7.08
C TYR A 321 -16.01 21.79 7.25
N VAL A 322 -16.43 21.45 8.47
CA VAL A 322 -17.08 20.19 8.81
C VAL A 322 -18.50 20.45 9.33
N ASP A 323 -19.50 19.98 8.59
CA ASP A 323 -20.90 20.18 8.98
C ASP A 323 -21.33 19.21 10.08
N GLN A 324 -20.83 17.97 10.05
CA GLN A 324 -21.18 16.94 11.02
C GLN A 324 -19.98 16.09 11.38
N VAL A 325 -19.83 15.82 12.68
CA VAL A 325 -18.85 14.86 13.20
C VAL A 325 -19.62 13.62 13.64
N THR A 326 -19.14 12.44 13.24
CA THR A 326 -19.68 11.16 13.71
C THR A 326 -18.57 10.34 14.33
N GLU A 327 -18.92 9.45 15.26
CA GLU A 327 -17.97 8.60 15.94
C GLU A 327 -18.35 7.12 15.80
N VAL A 328 -17.41 6.31 15.30
CA VAL A 328 -17.58 4.86 15.24
C VAL A 328 -17.16 4.26 16.58
N ARG A 329 -18.11 3.62 17.25
CA ARG A 329 -17.93 2.97 18.55
C ARG A 329 -17.69 1.47 18.43
N GLY A 330 -17.79 0.86 17.25
CA GLY A 330 -17.57 -0.59 17.08
C GLY A 330 -18.80 -1.45 17.43
N PHE A 331 -18.58 -2.63 18.01
CA PHE A 331 -19.64 -3.59 18.32
C PHE A 331 -20.15 -3.49 19.76
N ASN A 332 -21.47 -3.40 19.92
CA ASN A 332 -22.12 -3.69 21.19
C ASN A 332 -22.24 -5.21 21.40
N ASP A 333 -22.61 -5.65 22.61
CA ASP A 333 -22.63 -7.08 22.94
C ASP A 333 -23.51 -7.95 22.01
N PRO A 334 -24.75 -7.53 21.65
CA PRO A 334 -25.54 -8.25 20.64
C PRO A 334 -24.82 -8.38 19.29
N ARG A 335 -24.17 -7.31 18.80
CA ARG A 335 -23.44 -7.31 17.53
C ARG A 335 -22.19 -8.18 17.58
N LYS A 336 -21.50 -8.28 18.72
CA LYS A 336 -20.36 -9.21 18.88
C LYS A 336 -20.78 -10.65 18.59
N GLU A 337 -21.89 -11.09 19.17
CA GLU A 337 -22.38 -12.45 18.94
C GLU A 337 -22.89 -12.67 17.52
N GLU A 338 -23.61 -11.67 16.98
CA GLU A 338 -24.08 -11.68 15.60
C GLU A 338 -22.93 -11.89 14.61
N TYR A 339 -21.80 -11.22 14.82
CA TYR A 339 -20.61 -11.37 14.01
C TYR A 339 -20.11 -12.82 13.97
N PHE A 340 -19.93 -13.46 15.13
CA PHE A 340 -19.41 -14.84 15.18
C PHE A 340 -20.40 -15.85 14.60
N ARG A 341 -21.71 -15.69 14.83
CA ARG A 341 -22.74 -16.53 14.20
C ARG A 341 -22.76 -16.38 12.69
N LYS A 342 -22.60 -15.17 12.16
CA LYS A 342 -22.51 -14.93 10.71
C LYS A 342 -21.22 -15.49 10.10
N ARG A 343 -20.12 -15.47 10.85
CA ARG A 343 -18.78 -15.88 10.40
C ARG A 343 -18.61 -17.39 10.32
N PHE A 344 -19.30 -18.16 11.14
CA PHE A 344 -19.18 -19.62 11.19
C PHE A 344 -20.49 -20.29 10.79
N SER A 345 -20.45 -21.13 9.77
CA SER A 345 -21.62 -21.93 9.36
C SER A 345 -21.97 -23.04 10.37
N ASP A 346 -21.01 -23.42 11.22
CA ASP A 346 -21.18 -24.42 12.28
C ASP A 346 -21.60 -23.72 13.58
N GLU A 347 -22.86 -23.92 13.97
CA GLU A 347 -23.48 -23.32 15.16
C GLU A 347 -22.85 -23.80 16.48
N ASP A 348 -22.36 -25.04 16.53
CA ASP A 348 -21.69 -25.58 17.72
C ASP A 348 -20.31 -24.93 17.89
N LEU A 349 -19.56 -24.77 16.79
CA LEU A 349 -18.29 -24.04 16.80
C LEU A 349 -18.51 -22.57 17.17
N ALA A 350 -19.50 -21.91 16.58
CA ALA A 350 -19.84 -20.52 16.90
C ALA A 350 -20.19 -20.35 18.38
N SER A 351 -21.02 -21.24 18.92
CA SER A 351 -21.45 -21.20 20.33
C SER A 351 -20.28 -21.41 21.29
N ARG A 352 -19.35 -22.32 20.97
CA ARG A 352 -18.12 -22.54 21.76
C ARG A 352 -17.20 -21.32 21.76
N ILE A 353 -17.03 -20.68 20.61
CA ILE A 353 -16.22 -19.46 20.47
C ILE A 353 -16.85 -18.31 21.26
N ILE A 354 -18.15 -18.07 21.10
CA ILE A 354 -18.88 -17.04 21.84
C ILE A 354 -18.79 -17.28 23.35
N SER A 355 -18.93 -18.53 23.79
CA SER A 355 -18.78 -18.91 25.20
C SER A 355 -17.39 -18.57 25.73
N HIS A 356 -16.31 -18.96 25.02
CA HIS A 356 -14.93 -18.64 25.41
C HIS A 356 -14.65 -17.13 25.47
N ILE A 357 -15.21 -16.36 24.52
CA ILE A 357 -15.07 -14.91 24.50
C ILE A 357 -15.80 -14.29 25.70
N LYS A 358 -16.97 -14.82 26.08
CA LYS A 358 -17.72 -14.33 27.25
C LYS A 358 -17.04 -14.68 28.58
N THR A 359 -16.38 -15.83 28.68
CA THR A 359 -15.67 -16.23 29.91
C THR A 359 -14.38 -15.45 30.11
N SER A 360 -13.69 -15.06 29.02
CA SER A 360 -12.51 -14.20 29.09
C SER A 360 -12.90 -12.71 29.03
N ARG A 361 -12.79 -12.01 30.16
CA ARG A 361 -13.03 -10.56 30.25
C ARG A 361 -12.20 -9.77 29.23
N SER A 362 -10.93 -10.14 29.05
CA SER A 362 -10.02 -9.48 28.12
C SER A 362 -10.50 -9.65 26.68
N LEU A 363 -10.82 -10.89 26.25
CA LEU A 363 -11.35 -11.13 24.89
C LEU A 363 -12.68 -10.40 24.66
N HIS A 364 -13.56 -10.42 25.66
CA HIS A 364 -14.86 -9.76 25.58
C HIS A 364 -14.76 -8.25 25.35
N ILE A 365 -13.84 -7.57 26.06
CA ILE A 365 -13.56 -6.14 25.89
C ILE A 365 -12.93 -5.90 24.52
N MET A 366 -11.94 -6.69 24.12
CA MET A 366 -11.27 -6.52 22.82
C MET A 366 -12.21 -6.72 21.64
N CYS A 367 -13.13 -7.67 21.71
CA CYS A 367 -14.13 -7.92 20.66
C CYS A 367 -15.15 -6.77 20.48
N HIS A 368 -15.07 -5.70 21.29
CA HIS A 368 -15.69 -4.43 20.93
C HIS A 368 -15.18 -3.90 19.58
N MET A 369 -13.91 -4.18 19.25
CA MET A 369 -13.30 -3.79 17.98
C MET A 369 -13.46 -4.91 16.93
N PRO A 370 -14.06 -4.61 15.75
CA PRO A 370 -14.26 -5.60 14.70
C PRO A 370 -12.99 -6.32 14.23
N VAL A 371 -11.85 -5.63 14.21
CA VAL A 371 -10.56 -6.26 13.86
C VAL A 371 -10.20 -7.39 14.82
N PHE A 372 -10.49 -7.25 16.12
CA PHE A 372 -10.24 -8.29 17.10
C PHE A 372 -11.25 -9.41 17.02
N CYS A 373 -12.50 -9.14 16.67
CA CYS A 373 -13.44 -10.21 16.34
C CYS A 373 -12.93 -11.06 15.17
N TRP A 374 -12.37 -10.43 14.15
CA TRP A 374 -11.81 -11.13 12.99
C TRP A 374 -10.57 -11.96 13.33
N ILE A 375 -9.60 -11.38 14.06
CA ILE A 375 -8.42 -12.09 14.55
C ILE A 375 -8.87 -13.28 15.42
N SER A 376 -9.81 -13.04 16.35
CA SER A 376 -10.32 -14.06 17.25
C SER A 376 -11.03 -15.18 16.51
N ALA A 377 -11.82 -14.85 15.50
CA ALA A 377 -12.48 -15.85 14.68
C ALA A 377 -11.43 -16.78 14.03
N ILE A 378 -10.36 -16.24 13.46
CA ILE A 378 -9.34 -17.05 12.78
C ILE A 378 -8.55 -17.91 13.77
N VAL A 379 -8.10 -17.33 14.88
CA VAL A 379 -7.30 -18.03 15.90
C VAL A 379 -8.10 -19.13 16.56
N LEU A 380 -9.30 -18.81 17.05
CA LEU A 380 -10.13 -19.75 17.79
C LEU A 380 -10.69 -20.84 16.86
N GLU A 381 -11.06 -20.52 15.61
CA GLU A 381 -11.42 -21.52 14.60
C GLU A 381 -10.29 -22.53 14.41
N HIS A 382 -9.06 -22.04 14.20
CA HIS A 382 -7.91 -22.91 14.00
C HIS A 382 -7.67 -23.80 15.22
N MET A 383 -7.54 -23.22 16.42
CA MET A 383 -7.20 -23.99 17.62
C MET A 383 -8.27 -25.00 18.02
N LEU A 384 -9.55 -24.64 17.92
CA LEU A 384 -10.65 -25.56 18.23
C LEU A 384 -10.77 -26.71 17.22
N CYS A 385 -10.31 -26.50 15.98
CA CYS A 385 -10.31 -27.52 14.93
C CYS A 385 -9.04 -28.39 14.94
N THR A 386 -7.86 -27.84 15.27
CA THR A 386 -6.57 -28.54 15.10
C THR A 386 -5.91 -29.00 16.40
N ASP A 387 -6.14 -28.33 17.54
CA ASP A 387 -5.31 -28.54 18.73
C ASP A 387 -6.15 -28.59 20.02
N LYS A 388 -6.79 -29.74 20.28
CA LYS A 388 -7.68 -29.95 21.44
C LYS A 388 -6.96 -29.98 22.81
N ARG A 389 -5.63 -29.90 22.86
CA ARG A 389 -4.82 -30.13 24.08
C ARG A 389 -4.09 -28.90 24.61
N ARG A 390 -4.10 -27.76 23.91
CA ARG A 390 -3.46 -26.51 24.37
C ARG A 390 -4.46 -25.61 25.09
N GLU A 391 -3.95 -24.81 26.03
CA GLU A 391 -4.71 -23.71 26.63
C GLU A 391 -5.10 -22.70 25.55
N MET A 392 -6.35 -22.23 25.62
CA MET A 392 -6.89 -21.27 24.67
C MET A 392 -6.38 -19.87 25.02
N PRO A 393 -5.99 -19.07 24.01
CA PRO A 393 -5.49 -17.72 24.24
C PRO A 393 -6.55 -16.87 24.95
N THR A 394 -6.11 -16.14 25.96
CA THR A 394 -6.96 -15.26 26.78
C THR A 394 -6.55 -13.80 26.66
N THR A 395 -5.32 -13.52 26.23
CA THR A 395 -4.76 -12.18 26.09
C THR A 395 -4.63 -11.73 24.63
N LEU A 396 -4.51 -10.42 24.43
CA LEU A 396 -4.27 -9.81 23.11
C LEU A 396 -3.00 -10.35 22.45
N THR A 397 -1.93 -10.40 23.24
CA THR A 397 -0.58 -10.76 22.82
C THR A 397 -0.58 -12.21 22.34
N GLU A 398 -1.17 -13.13 23.11
CA GLU A 398 -1.35 -14.52 22.71
C GLU A 398 -2.17 -14.64 21.42
N MET A 399 -3.31 -13.93 21.32
CA MET A 399 -4.14 -13.94 20.11
C MET A 399 -3.37 -13.46 18.88
N SER A 400 -2.55 -12.43 19.04
CA SER A 400 -1.75 -11.85 17.97
C SER A 400 -0.63 -12.78 17.52
N ILE A 401 0.09 -13.39 18.46
CA ILE A 401 1.14 -14.39 18.18
C ILE A 401 0.55 -15.59 17.45
N HIS A 402 -0.55 -16.16 17.98
CA HIS A 402 -1.22 -17.29 17.34
C HIS A 402 -1.71 -16.94 15.94
N PHE A 403 -2.25 -15.74 15.75
CA PHE A 403 -2.68 -15.26 14.45
C PHE A 403 -1.52 -15.22 13.45
N LEU A 404 -0.39 -14.62 13.84
CA LEU A 404 0.83 -14.57 13.01
C LEU A 404 1.35 -15.97 12.66
N LEU A 405 1.39 -16.89 13.62
CA LEU A 405 1.82 -18.27 13.40
C LEU A 405 0.90 -19.01 12.41
N ILE A 406 -0.42 -18.83 12.53
CA ILE A 406 -1.41 -19.42 11.61
C ILE A 406 -1.21 -18.88 10.19
N GLN A 407 -1.10 -17.55 10.03
CA GLN A 407 -0.91 -16.94 8.72
C GLN A 407 0.41 -17.37 8.07
N THR A 408 1.48 -17.47 8.87
CA THR A 408 2.79 -17.96 8.41
C THR A 408 2.72 -19.41 7.92
N ARG A 409 1.97 -20.28 8.62
CA ARG A 409 1.76 -21.68 8.18
C ARG A 409 0.92 -21.78 6.91
N LEU A 410 -0.16 -21.01 6.81
CA LEU A 410 -1.04 -21.00 5.63
C LEU A 410 -0.29 -20.51 4.38
N LYS A 411 0.59 -19.51 4.52
CA LYS A 411 1.45 -19.03 3.43
C LYS A 411 2.43 -20.10 2.94
N ASN A 412 3.07 -20.82 3.86
CA ASN A 412 4.01 -21.90 3.51
C ASN A 412 3.33 -23.06 2.76
N GLN A 413 2.03 -23.29 2.98
CA GLN A 413 1.26 -24.33 2.30
C GLN A 413 0.71 -23.89 0.93
N LYS A 414 0.32 -22.62 0.79
CA LYS A 414 -0.30 -22.10 -0.45
C LYS A 414 0.71 -21.85 -1.58
N TYR A 415 1.98 -21.60 -1.27
CA TYR A 415 2.99 -21.16 -2.24
C TYR A 415 4.18 -22.12 -2.39
N HIS A 416 3.91 -23.40 -2.69
CA HIS A 416 4.84 -24.18 -3.51
C HIS A 416 4.65 -23.78 -4.99
N GLY A 417 5.18 -22.60 -5.34
CA GLY A 417 5.34 -22.12 -6.72
C GLY A 417 4.15 -21.36 -7.31
N ARG A 418 4.16 -20.01 -7.19
CA ARG A 418 3.80 -19.02 -8.23
C ARG A 418 3.79 -17.60 -7.64
N ASP A 419 4.42 -16.67 -8.35
CA ASP A 419 4.51 -15.23 -8.07
C ASP A 419 3.24 -14.50 -8.54
N GLU A 420 2.36 -14.12 -7.61
CA GLU A 420 1.44 -12.98 -7.73
C GLU A 420 1.38 -12.31 -6.34
N MET A 421 2.30 -11.37 -6.06
CA MET A 421 2.64 -10.97 -4.68
C MET A 421 2.25 -9.53 -4.28
N ASP A 422 1.92 -8.63 -5.20
CA ASP A 422 1.93 -7.19 -4.88
C ASP A 422 0.74 -6.67 -4.05
N GLN A 423 -0.49 -7.20 -4.23
CA GLN A 423 -1.66 -6.75 -3.44
C GLN A 423 -1.78 -7.43 -2.07
N GLU A 424 -1.22 -8.63 -1.89
CA GLU A 424 -1.18 -9.31 -0.59
C GLU A 424 -0.05 -8.76 0.30
N GLU A 425 1.06 -8.26 -0.28
CA GLU A 425 2.17 -7.61 0.43
C GLU A 425 1.72 -6.40 1.27
N LEU A 426 0.80 -5.59 0.74
CA LEU A 426 0.21 -4.44 1.43
C LEU A 426 -0.66 -4.85 2.62
N ARG A 427 -1.32 -6.01 2.55
CA ARG A 427 -2.17 -6.53 3.64
C ARG A 427 -1.33 -6.95 4.84
N TRP A 428 -0.16 -7.55 4.59
CA TRP A 428 0.79 -7.89 5.65
C TRP A 428 1.30 -6.64 6.35
N ILE A 429 1.67 -5.60 5.59
CA ILE A 429 2.11 -4.31 6.16
C ILE A 429 0.99 -3.69 7.00
N ASN A 430 -0.26 -3.72 6.54
CA ASN A 430 -1.41 -3.16 7.26
C ASN A 430 -1.76 -3.95 8.54
N LEU A 431 -1.63 -5.27 8.50
CA LEU A 431 -1.80 -6.13 9.67
C LEU A 431 -0.68 -5.92 10.69
N PHE A 432 0.57 -5.81 10.24
CA PHE A 432 1.70 -5.47 11.11
C PHE A 432 1.55 -4.06 11.70
N HIS A 433 1.03 -3.10 10.92
CA HIS A 433 0.65 -1.78 11.40
C HIS A 433 -0.35 -1.85 12.55
N CYS A 434 -1.44 -2.61 12.39
CA CYS A 434 -2.43 -2.81 13.45
C CYS A 434 -1.82 -3.42 14.73
N LEU A 435 -0.81 -4.28 14.61
CA LEU A 435 -0.13 -4.92 15.74
C LEU A 435 0.91 -3.99 16.40
N ILE A 436 1.60 -3.17 15.62
CA ILE A 436 2.60 -2.20 16.10
C ILE A 436 1.91 -0.98 16.76
N GLU A 437 0.74 -0.59 16.26
CA GLU A 437 -0.08 0.47 16.86
C GLU A 437 -0.60 0.14 18.26
N MET A 438 -0.60 -1.15 18.65
CA MET A 438 -0.88 -1.56 20.03
C MET A 438 0.23 -1.17 21.02
N LYS A 439 1.36 -0.60 20.54
CA LYS A 439 2.52 -0.14 21.33
C LYS A 439 3.04 -1.17 22.34
N ASP A 440 2.95 -2.45 22.01
CA ASP A 440 3.47 -3.52 22.86
C ASP A 440 4.91 -3.86 22.45
N GLN A 441 5.86 -3.47 23.30
CA GLN A 441 7.29 -3.72 23.10
C GLN A 441 7.63 -5.21 23.18
N SER A 442 6.82 -6.04 23.88
CA SER A 442 7.05 -7.48 24.00
C SER A 442 6.79 -8.22 22.69
N VAL A 443 5.78 -7.79 21.92
CA VAL A 443 5.45 -8.36 20.60
C VAL A 443 6.60 -8.12 19.62
N GLN A 444 7.26 -6.96 19.70
CA GLN A 444 8.39 -6.64 18.83
C GLN A 444 9.64 -7.45 19.18
N GLU A 445 9.94 -7.61 20.46
CA GLU A 445 11.05 -8.44 20.94
C GLU A 445 10.83 -9.91 20.61
N GLU A 446 9.62 -10.44 20.77
CA GLU A 446 9.28 -11.82 20.42
C GLU A 446 9.25 -12.06 18.92
N ILE A 447 8.78 -11.11 18.11
CA ILE A 447 8.85 -11.22 16.65
C ILE A 447 10.33 -11.23 16.23
N GLN A 448 11.14 -10.28 16.71
CA GLN A 448 12.58 -10.27 16.41
C GLN A 448 13.28 -11.53 16.91
N ALA A 449 12.95 -12.01 18.11
CA ALA A 449 13.46 -13.25 18.66
C ALA A 449 13.03 -14.44 17.79
N TYR A 450 11.78 -14.51 17.36
CA TYR A 450 11.23 -15.55 16.48
C TYR A 450 11.98 -15.60 15.13
N TRP A 451 12.23 -14.43 14.51
CA TRP A 451 13.01 -14.36 13.27
C TRP A 451 14.49 -14.70 13.48
N ARG A 452 15.05 -14.47 14.67
CA ARG A 452 16.42 -14.86 15.06
C ARG A 452 16.52 -16.32 15.50
N SER A 453 15.46 -16.91 16.07
CA SER A 453 15.47 -18.18 16.80
C SER A 453 14.92 -19.37 16.01
N GLU A 454 13.97 -19.17 15.09
CA GLU A 454 13.51 -20.24 14.19
C GLU A 454 14.19 -20.18 12.82
N ASN A 455 15.16 -21.08 12.66
CA ASN A 455 15.69 -21.61 11.39
C ASN A 455 16.69 -20.75 10.62
N THR A 456 17.96 -21.03 10.92
CA THR A 456 19.12 -21.01 10.02
C THR A 456 18.93 -21.77 8.68
N SER A 457 17.72 -22.18 8.29
CA SER A 457 17.43 -22.96 7.08
C SER A 457 16.44 -22.31 6.10
N LYS A 458 15.67 -21.28 6.48
CA LYS A 458 14.67 -20.67 5.58
C LYS A 458 15.11 -19.29 5.06
N ILE A 459 14.99 -19.09 3.75
CA ILE A 459 15.26 -17.82 3.06
C ILE A 459 14.04 -16.90 3.23
N LEU A 460 14.26 -15.68 3.71
CA LEU A 460 13.25 -14.63 3.79
C LEU A 460 12.79 -14.25 2.37
N SER A 461 11.49 -14.08 2.20
CA SER A 461 10.93 -13.55 0.96
C SER A 461 11.09 -12.03 0.89
N LEU A 462 10.95 -11.46 -0.32
CA LEU A 462 10.98 -10.01 -0.52
C LEU A 462 9.94 -9.27 0.33
N ALA A 463 8.74 -9.84 0.47
CA ALA A 463 7.68 -9.35 1.35
C ALA A 463 8.11 -9.28 2.82
N HIS A 464 8.78 -10.32 3.34
CA HIS A 464 9.26 -10.32 4.72
C HIS A 464 10.29 -9.21 4.93
N CYS A 465 11.15 -8.98 3.94
CA CYS A 465 12.14 -7.92 3.97
C CYS A 465 11.51 -6.53 3.98
N SER A 466 10.54 -6.26 3.10
CA SER A 466 9.80 -4.99 3.09
C SER A 466 9.05 -4.74 4.40
N ALA A 467 8.36 -5.76 4.92
CA ALA A 467 7.60 -5.65 6.16
C ALA A 467 8.51 -5.41 7.37
N LEU A 468 9.63 -6.14 7.46
CA LEU A 468 10.63 -5.96 8.52
C LEU A 468 11.25 -4.56 8.46
N ALA A 469 11.61 -4.09 7.26
CA ALA A 469 12.16 -2.75 7.08
C ALA A 469 11.15 -1.68 7.49
N TYR A 470 9.88 -1.86 7.12
CA TYR A 470 8.81 -0.95 7.51
C TYR A 470 8.58 -0.95 9.03
N MET A 471 8.51 -2.14 9.65
CA MET A 471 8.34 -2.31 11.10
C MET A 471 9.43 -1.59 11.88
N LEU A 472 10.70 -1.81 11.53
CA LEU A 472 11.82 -1.15 12.20
C LEU A 472 11.73 0.36 12.03
N GLN A 473 11.32 0.82 10.85
CA GLN A 473 11.16 2.23 10.51
C GLN A 473 10.07 2.97 11.30
N ILE A 474 9.00 2.28 11.71
CA ILE A 474 7.91 2.87 12.51
C ILE A 474 8.06 2.62 14.00
N SER A 475 8.95 1.72 14.40
CA SER A 475 9.24 1.45 15.80
C SER A 475 10.03 2.62 16.43
N GLU A 476 9.75 2.90 17.70
CA GLU A 476 10.56 3.79 18.54
C GLU A 476 11.85 3.09 19.04
N VAL A 477 12.00 1.78 18.76
CA VAL A 477 13.17 0.98 19.17
C VAL A 477 14.36 1.26 18.26
N VAL A 478 15.48 1.61 18.88
CA VAL A 478 16.76 1.80 18.22
C VAL A 478 17.60 0.54 18.37
N LEU A 479 17.93 -0.11 17.26
CA LEU A 479 18.81 -1.28 17.24
C LEU A 479 20.26 -0.88 17.50
N ASP A 480 20.97 -1.62 18.34
CA ASP A 480 22.40 -1.37 18.54
C ASP A 480 23.22 -1.77 17.31
N VAL A 481 22.95 -2.96 16.75
CA VAL A 481 23.60 -3.48 15.54
C VAL A 481 22.55 -4.03 14.58
N PHE A 482 22.65 -3.66 13.30
CA PHE A 482 21.87 -4.22 12.21
C PHE A 482 22.80 -4.79 11.15
N ASP A 483 22.89 -6.11 11.09
CA ASP A 483 23.72 -6.84 10.12
C ASP A 483 22.83 -7.43 9.01
N LEU A 484 22.99 -6.93 7.79
CA LEU A 484 22.23 -7.43 6.64
C LEU A 484 22.51 -8.91 6.33
N LYS A 485 23.70 -9.42 6.69
CA LYS A 485 24.09 -10.81 6.42
C LYS A 485 23.46 -11.81 7.38
N GLU A 486 23.01 -11.37 8.56
CA GLU A 486 22.22 -12.23 9.47
C GLU A 486 20.88 -12.64 8.82
N TYR A 487 20.37 -11.81 7.91
CA TYR A 487 19.12 -12.07 7.19
C TYR A 487 19.38 -12.87 5.90
N LYS A 488 19.04 -14.16 5.92
CA LYS A 488 19.12 -15.02 4.72
C LYS A 488 18.04 -14.62 3.71
N THR A 489 18.39 -13.82 2.70
CA THR A 489 17.46 -13.38 1.65
C THR A 489 18.19 -13.17 0.32
N SER A 490 17.45 -12.97 -0.77
CA SER A 490 18.02 -12.55 -2.06
C SER A 490 18.58 -11.12 -2.00
N GLU A 491 19.41 -10.76 -2.98
CA GLU A 491 19.96 -9.40 -3.12
C GLU A 491 18.87 -8.30 -3.13
N GLU A 492 17.74 -8.57 -3.78
CA GLU A 492 16.61 -7.64 -3.78
C GLU A 492 15.94 -7.54 -2.40
N GLY A 493 15.91 -8.64 -1.63
CA GLY A 493 15.42 -8.61 -0.25
C GLY A 493 16.34 -7.81 0.68
N ARG A 494 17.66 -7.95 0.50
CA ARG A 494 18.67 -7.11 1.17
C ARG A 494 18.44 -5.63 0.86
N ARG A 495 18.20 -5.30 -0.41
CA ARG A 495 17.87 -3.92 -0.84
C ARG A 495 16.62 -3.39 -0.14
N ARG A 496 15.57 -4.22 -0.03
CA ARG A 496 14.33 -3.88 0.69
C ARG A 496 14.53 -3.66 2.20
N LEU A 497 15.61 -4.17 2.80
CA LEU A 497 15.97 -3.97 4.21
C LEU A 497 16.75 -2.66 4.48
N LEU A 498 17.40 -2.07 3.48
CA LEU A 498 18.22 -0.86 3.65
C LEU A 498 17.50 0.32 4.32
N PRO A 499 16.20 0.59 4.11
CA PRO A 499 15.50 1.66 4.82
C PRO A 499 15.52 1.51 6.36
N ALA A 500 15.71 0.30 6.90
CA ALA A 500 15.80 0.04 8.34
C ALA A 500 17.07 0.61 8.99
N LEU A 501 18.10 0.94 8.19
CA LEU A 501 19.39 1.42 8.69
C LEU A 501 19.26 2.73 9.49
N ARG A 502 18.21 3.52 9.22
CA ARG A 502 17.90 4.74 10.00
C ARG A 502 17.61 4.46 11.48
N CYS A 503 17.18 3.23 11.79
CA CYS A 503 16.75 2.81 13.12
C CYS A 503 17.84 2.08 13.91
N CYS A 504 19.09 2.07 13.42
CA CYS A 504 20.19 1.42 14.12
C CYS A 504 21.33 2.38 14.46
N ARG A 505 22.15 2.04 15.46
CA ARG A 505 23.39 2.77 15.78
C ARG A 505 24.55 2.30 14.91
N LYS A 506 24.62 1.01 14.62
CA LYS A 506 25.64 0.38 13.79
C LYS A 506 25.03 -0.45 12.67
N ALA A 507 25.42 -0.16 11.44
CA ALA A 507 25.02 -0.86 10.23
C ALA A 507 26.19 -1.68 9.67
N LEU A 508 25.97 -2.98 9.46
CA LEU A 508 26.88 -3.86 8.75
C LEU A 508 26.25 -4.26 7.41
N VAL A 509 26.78 -3.70 6.32
CA VAL A 509 26.28 -3.89 4.95
C VAL A 509 27.43 -4.34 4.07
N THR A 510 28.24 -5.28 4.57
CA THR A 510 29.43 -5.76 3.87
C THR A 510 29.06 -6.80 2.81
N ASP A 511 29.65 -6.73 1.62
CA ASP A 511 29.50 -7.76 0.57
C ASP A 511 28.02 -8.13 0.30
N CYS A 512 27.27 -7.09 -0.09
CA CYS A 512 25.83 -7.09 -0.36
C CYS A 512 25.51 -6.60 -1.79
N ASN A 513 26.49 -6.64 -2.70
CA ASN A 513 26.39 -6.18 -4.11
C ASN A 513 25.57 -4.89 -4.30
N LEU A 514 25.93 -3.85 -3.55
CA LEU A 514 25.24 -2.57 -3.61
C LEU A 514 25.28 -1.95 -5.02
N THR A 515 24.14 -1.42 -5.46
CA THR A 515 23.99 -0.68 -6.72
C THR A 515 23.87 0.82 -6.46
N ASP A 516 23.90 1.65 -7.52
CA ASP A 516 23.65 3.10 -7.39
C ASP A 516 22.28 3.38 -6.74
N THR A 517 21.24 2.60 -7.06
CA THR A 517 19.92 2.70 -6.40
C THR A 517 19.97 2.38 -4.91
N SER A 518 20.88 1.50 -4.50
CA SER A 518 21.09 1.19 -3.08
C SER A 518 21.76 2.37 -2.36
N CYS A 519 22.67 3.07 -3.04
CA CYS A 519 23.33 4.26 -2.52
C CYS A 519 22.34 5.41 -2.30
N GLU A 520 21.33 5.58 -3.15
CA GLU A 520 20.26 6.59 -2.92
C GLU A 520 19.49 6.33 -1.61
N VAL A 521 19.16 5.05 -1.32
CA VAL A 521 18.50 4.67 -0.07
C VAL A 521 19.42 4.91 1.13
N LEU A 522 20.71 4.60 1.02
CA LEU A 522 21.71 4.89 2.06
C LEU A 522 21.84 6.40 2.32
N VAL A 523 21.84 7.21 1.27
CA VAL A 523 21.86 8.68 1.37
C VAL A 523 20.62 9.20 2.09
N SER A 524 19.44 8.63 1.83
CA SER A 524 18.22 8.96 2.56
C SER A 524 18.35 8.67 4.06
N ALA A 525 18.93 7.52 4.42
CA ALA A 525 19.16 7.13 5.82
C ALA A 525 20.19 8.03 6.53
N LEU A 526 21.22 8.50 5.81
CA LEU A 526 22.24 9.42 6.34
C LEU A 526 21.73 10.86 6.48
N SER A 527 20.86 11.29 5.56
CA SER A 527 20.35 12.68 5.51
C SER A 527 19.17 12.93 6.45
N SER A 528 18.59 11.88 7.02
CA SER A 528 17.41 11.97 7.87
C SER A 528 17.74 12.48 9.28
N ASN A 529 17.01 13.49 9.74
CA ASN A 529 17.15 14.05 11.10
C ASN A 529 16.80 13.04 12.22
N THR A 530 15.94 12.06 11.92
CA THR A 530 15.54 10.98 12.82
C THR A 530 16.52 9.81 12.84
N SER A 531 17.59 9.85 12.04
CA SER A 531 18.58 8.77 12.00
C SER A 531 19.38 8.66 13.30
N HIS A 532 19.51 7.41 13.78
CA HIS A 532 20.33 7.04 14.94
C HIS A 532 21.72 6.52 14.56
N LEU A 533 22.02 6.45 13.28
CA LEU A 533 23.24 5.83 12.77
C LEU A 533 24.50 6.58 13.21
N ARG A 534 25.49 5.83 13.69
CA ARG A 534 26.80 6.32 14.15
C ARG A 534 27.95 5.59 13.48
N GLU A 535 27.78 4.30 13.17
CA GLU A 535 28.76 3.49 12.46
C GLU A 535 28.13 2.84 11.23
N MET A 536 28.80 2.92 10.08
CA MET A 536 28.39 2.22 8.87
C MET A 536 29.59 1.51 8.24
N ASP A 537 29.43 0.20 8.01
CA ASP A 537 30.41 -0.63 7.32
C ASP A 537 29.87 -1.07 5.96
N LEU A 538 30.48 -0.55 4.88
CA LEU A 538 30.16 -0.85 3.49
C LEU A 538 31.27 -1.65 2.81
N SER A 539 32.22 -2.20 3.58
CA SER A 539 33.40 -2.85 3.05
C SER A 539 33.06 -4.02 2.11
N ASN A 540 33.94 -4.27 1.14
CA ASN A 540 33.81 -5.31 0.13
C ASN A 540 32.55 -5.19 -0.75
N ASN A 541 32.11 -3.96 -1.05
CA ASN A 541 31.10 -3.69 -2.07
C ASN A 541 31.71 -2.90 -3.22
N ASP A 542 31.37 -3.25 -4.47
CA ASP A 542 31.83 -2.60 -5.69
C ASP A 542 31.23 -1.19 -5.92
N LEU A 543 31.31 -0.31 -4.91
CA LEU A 543 30.75 1.03 -4.94
C LEU A 543 31.38 1.90 -6.03
N LYS A 544 32.68 1.73 -6.29
CA LYS A 544 33.48 2.58 -7.19
C LYS A 544 33.42 4.05 -6.77
N ASP A 545 34.00 4.94 -7.57
CA ASP A 545 33.97 6.38 -7.30
C ASP A 545 32.56 6.97 -7.43
N SER A 546 31.68 6.37 -8.24
CA SER A 546 30.28 6.81 -8.39
C SER A 546 29.48 6.64 -7.10
N GLY A 547 29.61 5.50 -6.41
CA GLY A 547 28.94 5.25 -5.14
C GLY A 547 29.39 6.22 -4.05
N VAL A 548 30.70 6.50 -3.95
CA VAL A 548 31.23 7.50 -2.99
C VAL A 548 30.72 8.91 -3.31
N LYS A 549 30.64 9.27 -4.60
CA LYS A 549 30.04 10.53 -5.04
C LYS A 549 28.59 10.67 -4.58
N LEU A 550 27.77 9.62 -4.71
CA LEU A 550 26.39 9.63 -4.19
C LEU A 550 26.35 9.76 -2.67
N LEU A 551 27.12 8.94 -1.95
CA LEU A 551 27.19 8.95 -0.48
C LEU A 551 27.64 10.31 0.07
N SER A 552 28.49 11.05 -0.65
CA SER A 552 28.97 12.38 -0.25
C SER A 552 27.85 13.40 -0.02
N ALA A 553 26.72 13.27 -0.72
CA ALA A 553 25.55 14.12 -0.52
C ALA A 553 24.91 13.89 0.86
N GLY A 554 24.83 12.63 1.29
CA GLY A 554 24.32 12.27 2.61
C GLY A 554 25.30 12.60 3.73
N LEU A 555 26.60 12.32 3.53
CA LEU A 555 27.65 12.63 4.51
C LEU A 555 27.83 14.14 4.72
N GLY A 556 27.61 14.94 3.67
CA GLY A 556 27.68 16.39 3.75
C GLY A 556 26.46 17.06 4.42
N ASN A 557 25.38 16.30 4.66
CA ASN A 557 24.15 16.84 5.22
C ASN A 557 24.35 17.27 6.69
N PRO A 558 23.88 18.47 7.11
CA PRO A 558 23.97 18.93 8.50
C PRO A 558 23.37 17.99 9.55
N HIS A 559 22.41 17.14 9.15
CA HIS A 559 21.76 16.17 10.02
C HIS A 559 22.49 14.83 10.14
N CYS A 560 23.53 14.60 9.33
CA CYS A 560 24.32 13.38 9.37
C CYS A 560 25.12 13.30 10.67
N LYS A 561 24.89 12.25 11.46
CA LYS A 561 25.52 12.01 12.77
C LYS A 561 26.58 10.90 12.72
N LEU A 562 26.96 10.46 11.53
CA LEU A 562 27.87 9.32 11.34
C LEU A 562 29.28 9.67 11.84
N GLY A 563 29.80 8.87 12.78
CA GLY A 563 31.13 9.01 13.35
C GLY A 563 32.15 8.06 12.71
N THR A 564 31.72 6.88 12.27
CA THR A 564 32.61 5.88 11.66
C THR A 564 32.07 5.43 10.31
N LEU A 565 32.92 5.46 9.29
CA LEU A 565 32.62 4.95 7.95
C LEU A 565 33.74 4.00 7.50
N ARG A 566 33.38 2.76 7.13
CA ARG A 566 34.32 1.79 6.55
C ARG A 566 33.96 1.51 5.09
N LEU A 567 34.92 1.70 4.20
CA LEU A 567 34.85 1.53 2.75
C LEU A 567 36.01 0.65 2.25
N ALA A 568 36.46 -0.29 3.08
CA ALA A 568 37.60 -1.12 2.73
C ALA A 568 37.25 -2.05 1.55
N GLY A 569 38.12 -2.16 0.55
CA GLY A 569 37.87 -3.07 -0.59
C GLY A 569 36.70 -2.66 -1.49
N CYS A 570 36.44 -1.35 -1.66
CA CYS A 570 35.30 -0.83 -2.42
C CYS A 570 35.59 -0.45 -3.88
N LYS A 571 36.79 -0.80 -4.40
CA LYS A 571 37.29 -0.44 -5.74
C LYS A 571 37.36 1.08 -5.95
N LEU A 572 37.78 1.81 -4.92
CA LEU A 572 37.93 3.26 -4.97
C LEU A 572 39.26 3.67 -5.59
N THR A 573 39.28 4.81 -6.27
CA THR A 573 40.48 5.43 -6.85
C THR A 573 40.77 6.80 -6.24
N GLU A 574 41.78 7.50 -6.75
CA GLU A 574 42.10 8.89 -6.37
C GLU A 574 40.91 9.87 -6.51
N ALA A 575 39.93 9.60 -7.38
CA ALA A 575 38.74 10.44 -7.52
C ALA A 575 37.85 10.41 -6.26
N SER A 576 37.72 9.27 -5.60
CA SER A 576 37.00 9.16 -4.32
C SER A 576 37.70 9.97 -3.21
N CYS A 577 39.02 10.07 -3.24
CA CYS A 577 39.79 10.84 -2.27
C CYS A 577 39.46 12.33 -2.32
N GLU A 578 39.30 12.91 -3.51
CA GLU A 578 38.90 14.32 -3.69
C GLU A 578 37.50 14.58 -3.10
N VAL A 579 36.54 13.70 -3.40
CA VAL A 579 35.17 13.79 -2.89
C VAL A 579 35.14 13.71 -1.37
N LEU A 580 35.86 12.75 -0.79
CA LEU A 580 35.93 12.57 0.66
C LEU A 580 36.66 13.73 1.35
N ALA A 581 37.71 14.30 0.74
CA ALA A 581 38.37 15.50 1.25
C ALA A 581 37.41 16.70 1.35
N SER A 582 36.53 16.87 0.35
CA SER A 582 35.46 17.87 0.38
C SER A 582 34.46 17.64 1.51
N VAL A 583 34.09 16.38 1.78
CA VAL A 583 33.22 16.03 2.93
C VAL A 583 33.90 16.32 4.27
N LEU A 584 35.18 15.96 4.42
CA LEU A 584 35.95 16.14 5.66
C LEU A 584 36.19 17.63 6.00
N SER A 585 36.31 18.48 4.97
CA SER A 585 36.51 19.93 5.15
C SER A 585 35.25 20.70 5.55
N ARG A 586 34.07 20.05 5.57
CA ARG A 586 32.80 20.68 5.98
C ARG A 586 32.63 20.67 7.49
N ASN A 587 32.19 21.80 8.04
CA ASN A 587 31.90 21.96 9.47
C ASN A 587 30.78 21.03 9.97
N SER A 588 29.87 20.63 9.07
CA SER A 588 28.78 19.70 9.32
C SER A 588 29.22 18.24 9.47
N SER A 589 30.45 17.90 9.08
CA SER A 589 30.95 16.53 9.22
C SER A 589 31.11 16.16 10.70
N HIS A 590 30.64 14.96 11.05
CA HIS A 590 30.81 14.34 12.36
C HIS A 590 31.78 13.17 12.34
N LEU A 591 32.41 12.90 11.19
CA LEU A 591 33.25 11.73 10.98
C LEU A 591 34.52 11.80 11.82
N ARG A 592 34.78 10.73 12.58
CA ARG A 592 35.94 10.52 13.47
C ARG A 592 36.83 9.39 12.99
N GLU A 593 36.25 8.33 12.43
CA GLU A 593 37.00 7.21 11.85
C GLU A 593 36.59 6.99 10.39
N LEU A 594 37.60 6.89 9.51
CA LEU A 594 37.44 6.56 8.11
C LEU A 594 38.40 5.43 7.74
N ASP A 595 37.87 4.32 7.23
CA ASP A 595 38.67 3.21 6.72
C ASP A 595 38.53 3.10 5.20
N LEU A 596 39.65 3.29 4.51
CA LEU A 596 39.80 3.18 3.06
C LEU A 596 40.79 2.07 2.67
N SER A 597 41.16 1.19 3.60
CA SER A 597 42.12 0.10 3.35
C SER A 597 41.71 -0.78 2.15
N ASN A 598 42.68 -1.42 1.50
CA ASN A 598 42.45 -2.31 0.37
C ASN A 598 41.75 -1.62 -0.84
N ASN A 599 42.04 -0.34 -1.09
CA ASN A 599 41.63 0.38 -2.30
C ASN A 599 42.86 0.90 -3.07
N ASP A 600 42.72 1.12 -4.38
CA ASP A 600 43.81 1.61 -5.25
C ASP A 600 43.81 3.15 -5.31
N LEU A 601 44.09 3.79 -4.16
CA LEU A 601 44.01 5.25 -4.04
C LEU A 601 45.22 5.99 -4.65
N LYS A 602 46.36 5.30 -4.77
CA LYS A 602 47.67 5.85 -5.16
C LYS A 602 48.16 6.98 -4.23
N ASP A 603 49.42 7.38 -4.40
CA ASP A 603 50.00 8.52 -3.67
C ASP A 603 49.28 9.84 -3.96
N SER A 604 48.74 9.99 -5.17
CA SER A 604 47.92 11.13 -5.59
C SER A 604 46.63 11.24 -4.78
N GLY A 605 45.91 10.14 -4.55
CA GLY A 605 44.71 10.13 -3.72
C GLY A 605 45.00 10.50 -2.26
N VAL A 606 46.10 10.00 -1.69
CA VAL A 606 46.50 10.35 -0.32
C VAL A 606 46.84 11.86 -0.20
N LYS A 607 47.48 12.45 -1.22
CA LYS A 607 47.71 13.91 -1.27
C LYS A 607 46.41 14.71 -1.38
N LEU A 608 45.38 14.20 -2.05
CA LEU A 608 44.07 14.87 -2.10
C LEU A 608 43.37 14.81 -0.74
N LEU A 609 43.43 13.67 -0.04
CA LEU A 609 42.89 13.54 1.32
C LEU A 609 43.59 14.47 2.31
N SER A 610 44.91 14.65 2.20
CA SER A 610 45.66 15.50 3.13
C SER A 610 45.21 16.97 3.10
N ALA A 611 44.73 17.47 1.95
CA ALA A 611 44.14 18.80 1.85
C ALA A 611 42.85 18.95 2.67
N GLY A 612 42.00 17.92 2.69
CA GLY A 612 40.80 17.88 3.52
C GLY A 612 41.12 17.72 5.02
N LEU A 613 42.11 16.91 5.34
CA LEU A 613 42.59 16.70 6.73
C LEU A 613 43.25 17.95 7.33
N GLY A 614 43.91 18.75 6.50
CA GLY A 614 44.53 20.01 6.93
C GLY A 614 43.53 21.13 7.23
N ASN A 615 42.23 20.92 6.98
CA ASN A 615 41.21 21.92 7.29
C ASN A 615 40.96 21.98 8.81
N PRO A 616 40.91 23.18 9.43
CA PRO A 616 40.70 23.32 10.88
C PRO A 616 39.35 22.79 11.37
N HIS A 617 38.39 22.57 10.48
CA HIS A 617 37.08 22.01 10.78
C HIS A 617 37.01 20.48 10.64
N CYS A 618 38.07 19.84 10.15
CA CYS A 618 38.15 18.39 10.07
C CYS A 618 38.18 17.80 11.49
N LYS A 619 37.24 16.88 11.77
CA LYS A 619 37.10 16.22 13.08
C LYS A 619 37.68 14.80 13.10
N LEU A 620 38.29 14.36 12.00
CA LEU A 620 38.76 12.99 11.83
C LEU A 620 39.92 12.69 12.78
N GLU A 621 39.81 11.62 13.55
CA GLU A 621 40.80 11.18 14.55
C GLU A 621 41.58 9.96 14.05
N THR A 622 40.94 9.09 13.27
CA THR A 622 41.54 7.88 12.73
C THR A 622 41.28 7.77 11.24
N LEU A 623 42.35 7.69 10.45
CA LEU A 623 42.31 7.32 9.04
C LEU A 623 43.06 6.00 8.87
N ARG A 624 42.39 4.98 8.35
CA ARG A 624 43.02 3.71 7.94
C ARG A 624 43.15 3.71 6.43
N SER A 625 44.37 3.63 5.95
CA SER A 625 44.69 3.40 4.53
C SER A 625 45.83 2.40 4.50
N ALA A 626 45.59 1.21 3.98
CA ALA A 626 46.63 0.21 3.77
C ALA A 626 47.03 0.21 2.30
N PHE A 627 48.33 0.34 2.05
CA PHE A 627 48.94 0.18 0.74
C PHE A 627 49.04 -1.33 0.44
N LEU A 628 48.57 -1.75 -0.74
CA LEU A 628 48.93 -3.05 -1.31
C LEU A 628 50.15 -2.90 -2.21
#